data_AF-A0A1L9VYY0-F1
#
_entry.id   AF-A0A1L9VYY0-F1
#
_cell.length_a   1.000
_cell.length_b   1.000
_cell.length_c   1.000
_cell.angle_alpha   90.00
_cell.angle_beta   90.00
_cell.angle_gamma   90.00
#
_symmetry.space_group_name_H-M   'P 1'
#
loop_
_entity.id
_entity.type
_entity.pdbx_description
1 polymer ?
#
loop_
_entity_poly.entity_id
_entity_poly.type
_entity_poly.pdbx_seq_one_letter_code
_entity_poly.pdbx_strand_id
1 'polypeptide(L)'
;MLPRAPRALSAVRPSLRISRIAAPAAIHPRVPQQPQPALRQSFHSSPITRKGIHPESSEPPAPKPQSHNVAGAAVHITEPTPLTDAQYYEYSEHYLESLLNEVERTAQEDASDLEGEYNAGVLNIIAPGIGTFVLNKQPPNKQIWLSSPISGPKRYDWIVESEGQNEKQGTRTTVTGQWVYLRDGSNLTDLLNSELGLNLSKDIYSEELY
;
A
#
# COMPACT_ATOMS: atom_id res chain seq x y z
N MET A 1 -78.91 -36.59 17.22
CA MET A 1 -78.59 -36.62 18.67
C MET A 1 -77.25 -37.32 18.85
N LEU A 2 -76.25 -36.59 19.39
CA LEU A 2 -75.04 -37.02 20.14
C LEU A 2 -74.11 -38.14 19.59
N PRO A 3 -72.81 -38.12 19.94
CA PRO A 3 -71.73 -38.46 19.02
C PRO A 3 -71.08 -39.82 19.31
N ARG A 4 -70.35 -40.34 18.31
CA ARG A 4 -69.54 -41.55 18.37
C ARG A 4 -68.08 -41.19 18.06
N ALA A 5 -67.21 -41.34 19.04
CA ALA A 5 -65.77 -41.18 18.89
C ALA A 5 -65.12 -42.43 18.27
N PRO A 6 -64.01 -42.26 17.51
CA PRO A 6 -63.00 -43.30 17.40
C PRO A 6 -61.59 -42.80 17.78
N ARG A 7 -61.06 -43.47 18.80
CA ARG A 7 -59.73 -44.09 18.96
C ARG A 7 -58.56 -43.65 18.04
N ALA A 8 -57.60 -42.99 18.70
CA ALA A 8 -56.14 -42.88 18.55
C ALA A 8 -55.41 -43.48 17.32
N LEU A 9 -54.49 -42.67 16.77
CA LEU A 9 -53.19 -43.13 16.24
C LEU A 9 -52.06 -42.24 16.79
N SER A 10 -51.06 -42.93 17.34
CA SER A 10 -49.82 -42.39 17.91
C SER A 10 -48.97 -41.63 16.90
N ALA A 11 -48.39 -40.50 17.33
CA ALA A 11 -47.15 -39.99 16.78
C ALA A 11 -46.21 -39.63 17.95
N VAL A 12 -45.27 -40.54 18.22
CA VAL A 12 -44.18 -40.36 19.18
C VAL A 12 -43.21 -39.34 18.57
N ARG A 13 -43.15 -38.13 19.15
CA ARG A 13 -42.09 -37.16 18.86
C ARG A 13 -40.90 -37.40 19.79
N PRO A 14 -39.68 -37.64 19.28
CA PRO A 14 -38.50 -37.71 20.14
C PRO A 14 -38.20 -36.31 20.68
N SER A 15 -38.32 -36.14 21.99
CA SER A 15 -37.81 -34.98 22.72
C SER A 15 -36.32 -35.18 22.95
N LEU A 16 -35.47 -34.44 22.24
CA LEU A 16 -34.04 -34.36 22.54
C LEU A 16 -33.87 -33.54 23.83
N ARG A 17 -33.70 -34.24 24.96
CA ARG A 17 -33.23 -33.63 26.20
C ARG A 17 -31.74 -33.34 26.04
N ILE A 18 -31.40 -32.05 25.92
CA ILE A 18 -30.03 -31.58 26.03
C ILE A 18 -29.61 -31.70 27.50
N SER A 19 -28.83 -32.74 27.79
CA SER A 19 -28.12 -32.91 29.05
C SER A 19 -26.94 -31.94 29.06
N ARG A 20 -27.00 -30.90 29.90
CA ARG A 20 -25.83 -30.04 30.19
C ARG A 20 -24.81 -30.87 30.97
N ILE A 21 -23.75 -31.29 30.30
CA ILE A 21 -22.56 -31.85 30.94
C ILE A 21 -21.75 -30.68 31.48
N ALA A 22 -21.65 -30.56 32.80
CA ALA A 22 -20.76 -29.63 33.46
C ALA A 22 -19.31 -30.11 33.30
N ALA A 23 -18.44 -29.27 32.75
CA ALA A 23 -17.02 -29.54 32.63
C ALA A 23 -16.32 -29.41 34.01
N PRO A 24 -15.32 -30.24 34.33
CA PRO A 24 -14.54 -30.10 35.55
C PRO A 24 -13.66 -28.85 35.48
N ALA A 25 -13.68 -28.05 36.55
CA ALA A 25 -12.81 -26.89 36.70
C ALA A 25 -11.34 -27.33 36.78
N ALA A 26 -10.55 -26.93 35.80
CA ALA A 26 -9.10 -27.08 35.83
C ALA A 26 -8.50 -26.12 36.87
N ILE A 27 -7.96 -26.67 37.95
CA ILE A 27 -7.17 -25.93 38.94
C ILE A 27 -5.76 -25.76 38.34
N HIS A 28 -5.50 -24.62 37.71
CA HIS A 28 -4.14 -24.25 37.33
C HIS A 28 -3.39 -23.70 38.56
N PRO A 29 -2.17 -24.17 38.84
CA PRO A 29 -1.30 -23.51 39.81
C PRO A 29 -0.92 -22.12 39.27
N ARG A 30 -1.31 -21.09 40.02
CA ARG A 30 -0.97 -19.68 39.76
C ARG A 30 0.53 -19.48 39.95
N VAL A 31 1.25 -19.35 38.85
CA VAL A 31 2.63 -18.84 38.85
C VAL A 31 2.62 -17.40 39.39
N PRO A 32 3.47 -17.02 40.35
CA PRO A 32 3.59 -15.63 40.76
C PRO A 32 4.16 -14.81 39.59
N GLN A 33 3.35 -13.91 39.04
CA GLN A 33 3.81 -12.89 38.10
C GLN A 33 4.81 -11.99 38.82
N GLN A 34 6.08 -12.05 38.41
CA GLN A 34 7.03 -10.97 38.64
C GLN A 34 6.49 -9.69 37.98
N PRO A 35 6.49 -8.54 38.66
CA PRO A 35 6.17 -7.27 38.02
C PRO A 35 7.24 -6.96 36.97
N GLN A 36 6.85 -7.00 35.70
CA GLN A 36 7.64 -6.46 34.60
C GLN A 36 7.81 -4.95 34.81
N PRO A 37 9.03 -4.40 34.72
CA PRO A 37 9.21 -2.95 34.78
C PRO A 37 8.59 -2.33 33.53
N ALA A 38 7.57 -1.50 33.72
CA ALA A 38 7.06 -0.65 32.66
C ALA A 38 8.19 0.25 32.17
N LEU A 39 8.62 0.08 30.92
CA LEU A 39 9.43 1.07 30.22
C LEU A 39 8.56 2.31 30.05
N ARG A 40 8.68 3.23 31.01
CA ARG A 40 8.15 4.59 30.89
C ARG A 40 8.88 5.24 29.73
N GLN A 41 8.20 5.41 28.61
CA GLN A 41 8.66 6.33 27.57
C GLN A 41 8.73 7.73 28.20
N SER A 42 9.96 8.16 28.46
CA SER A 42 10.29 9.48 28.95
C SER A 42 10.00 10.50 27.84
N PHE A 43 9.03 11.38 28.08
CA PHE A 43 8.89 12.59 27.29
C PHE A 43 10.09 13.50 27.59
N HIS A 44 10.98 13.69 26.61
CA HIS A 44 12.02 14.71 26.69
C HIS A 44 11.36 16.08 26.46
N SER A 45 11.13 16.82 27.55
CA SER A 45 10.85 18.25 27.48
C SER A 45 12.18 18.99 27.49
N SER A 46 12.56 19.59 26.38
CA SER A 46 13.73 20.48 26.30
C SER A 46 13.48 21.68 27.23
N PRO A 47 14.46 22.11 28.05
CA PRO A 47 14.29 23.30 28.87
C PRO A 47 14.11 24.52 27.97
N ILE A 48 13.02 25.25 28.18
CA ILE A 48 12.84 26.62 27.68
C ILE A 48 13.99 27.46 28.24
N THR A 49 14.80 28.03 27.34
CA THR A 49 15.83 29.00 27.73
C THR A 49 15.12 30.32 28.01
N ARG A 50 14.84 30.62 29.28
CA ARG A 50 14.45 31.98 29.73
C ARG A 50 15.67 32.89 29.53
N LYS A 51 15.72 33.61 28.40
CA LYS A 51 16.68 34.70 28.21
C LYS A 51 16.38 35.82 29.20
N GLY A 52 17.45 36.34 29.80
CA GLY A 52 17.42 37.30 30.89
C GLY A 52 16.77 38.63 30.55
N ILE A 53 16.22 39.23 31.59
CA ILE A 53 15.83 40.63 31.78
C ILE A 53 17.02 41.56 31.43
N HIS A 54 17.14 41.92 30.15
CA HIS A 54 17.92 43.07 29.71
C HIS A 54 16.99 44.00 28.92
N PRO A 55 16.84 45.28 29.30
CA PRO A 55 15.78 46.15 28.76
C PRO A 55 15.95 46.61 27.30
N GLU A 56 16.89 46.04 26.53
CA GLU A 56 17.09 46.41 25.12
C GLU A 56 17.59 45.27 24.22
N SER A 57 17.17 44.02 24.44
CA SER A 57 17.51 42.93 23.49
C SER A 57 16.28 42.51 22.70
N SER A 58 16.15 43.03 21.47
CA SER A 58 15.14 42.59 20.51
C SER A 58 15.20 41.07 20.32
N GLU A 59 14.04 40.43 20.41
CA GLU A 59 13.84 39.01 20.15
C GLU A 59 14.27 38.70 18.71
N PRO A 60 15.28 37.83 18.47
CA PRO A 60 15.65 37.50 17.11
C PRO A 60 14.47 36.76 16.45
N PRO A 61 14.06 37.15 15.24
CA PRO A 61 12.98 36.46 14.55
C PRO A 61 13.32 34.98 14.39
N ALA A 62 12.32 34.11 14.59
CA ALA A 62 12.47 32.67 14.40
C ALA A 62 13.14 32.38 13.04
N PRO A 63 14.07 31.41 12.98
CA PRO A 63 14.68 31.04 11.71
C PRO A 63 13.57 30.56 10.77
N LYS A 64 13.30 31.36 9.73
CA LYS A 64 12.46 30.94 8.61
C LYS A 64 13.12 29.69 8.02
N PRO A 65 12.42 28.56 7.84
CA PRO A 65 12.99 27.44 7.12
C PRO A 65 13.38 27.94 5.73
N GLN A 66 14.68 28.08 5.49
CA GLN A 66 15.20 28.45 4.19
C GLN A 66 14.97 27.25 3.29
N SER A 67 14.13 27.41 2.27
CA SER A 67 14.06 26.50 1.14
C SER A 67 15.45 26.48 0.52
N HIS A 68 16.22 25.44 0.79
CA HIS A 68 17.50 25.22 0.15
C HIS A 68 17.22 24.66 -1.24
N ASN A 69 16.94 25.57 -2.17
CA ASN A 69 16.96 25.26 -3.59
C ASN A 69 18.44 25.12 -3.97
N VAL A 70 18.99 23.93 -3.81
CA VAL A 70 20.30 23.57 -4.37
C VAL A 70 20.15 23.60 -5.87
N ALA A 71 20.78 24.59 -6.49
CA ALA A 71 20.98 24.63 -7.93
C ALA A 71 21.64 23.32 -8.38
N GLY A 72 20.88 22.47 -9.08
CA GLY A 72 21.32 21.18 -9.61
C GLY A 72 20.39 20.01 -9.32
N ALA A 73 19.37 20.16 -8.48
CA ALA A 73 18.39 19.09 -8.24
C ALA A 73 17.40 18.98 -9.41
N ALA A 74 17.14 17.73 -9.80
CA ALA A 74 16.18 17.32 -10.82
C ALA A 74 14.90 18.16 -10.81
N VAL A 75 14.32 18.36 -12.00
CA VAL A 75 12.98 18.91 -12.22
C VAL A 75 12.07 18.50 -11.07
N HIS A 76 11.79 19.40 -10.14
CA HIS A 76 10.90 19.12 -9.03
C HIS A 76 9.50 18.96 -9.65
N ILE A 77 9.14 17.72 -9.98
CA ILE A 77 7.79 17.40 -10.36
C ILE A 77 6.97 17.59 -9.09
N THR A 78 6.32 18.75 -9.00
CA THR A 78 5.79 19.25 -7.72
C THR A 78 4.35 18.80 -7.52
N GLU A 79 3.65 18.44 -8.60
CA GLU A 79 2.21 18.12 -8.55
C GLU A 79 1.88 16.88 -9.39
N PRO A 80 1.04 15.97 -8.86
CA PRO A 80 0.55 14.81 -9.61
C PRO A 80 -0.45 15.25 -10.69
N THR A 81 -0.51 14.52 -11.79
CA THR A 81 -1.51 14.80 -12.82
C THR A 81 -2.90 14.38 -12.32
N PRO A 82 -3.91 15.26 -12.37
CA PRO A 82 -5.25 14.91 -11.93
C PRO A 82 -5.85 13.84 -12.84
N LEU A 83 -6.18 12.69 -12.27
CA LEU A 83 -6.89 11.60 -12.94
C LEU A 83 -8.37 11.61 -12.58
N THR A 84 -9.24 11.22 -13.50
CA THR A 84 -10.59 10.77 -13.16
C THR A 84 -10.53 9.39 -12.49
N ASP A 85 -11.58 8.99 -11.78
CA ASP A 85 -11.61 7.68 -11.12
C ASP A 85 -11.48 6.55 -12.15
N ALA A 86 -12.19 6.66 -13.27
CA ALA A 86 -12.13 5.69 -14.37
C ALA A 86 -10.70 5.55 -14.93
N GLN A 87 -10.03 6.68 -15.23
CA GLN A 87 -8.64 6.66 -15.73
C GLN A 87 -7.68 6.05 -14.71
N TYR A 88 -7.83 6.38 -13.43
CA TYR A 88 -7.01 5.76 -12.39
C TYR A 88 -7.20 4.25 -12.36
N TYR A 89 -8.44 3.77 -12.42
CA TYR A 89 -8.70 2.33 -12.45
C TYR A 89 -8.04 1.68 -13.66
N GLU A 90 -8.26 2.21 -14.85
CA GLU A 90 -7.68 1.72 -16.10
C GLU A 90 -6.14 1.69 -16.05
N TYR A 91 -5.51 2.81 -15.70
CA TYR A 91 -4.05 2.91 -15.72
C TYR A 91 -3.38 2.08 -14.63
N SER A 92 -3.98 2.02 -13.44
CA SER A 92 -3.45 1.21 -12.34
C SER A 92 -3.66 -0.29 -12.59
N GLU A 93 -4.81 -0.70 -13.10
CA GLU A 93 -5.06 -2.10 -13.44
C GLU A 93 -4.07 -2.59 -14.50
N HIS A 94 -4.00 -1.86 -15.62
CA HIS A 94 -3.11 -2.19 -16.72
C HIS A 94 -1.64 -2.28 -16.28
N TYR A 95 -1.20 -1.38 -15.38
CA TYR A 95 0.15 -1.42 -14.83
C TYR A 95 0.42 -2.69 -14.01
N LEU A 96 -0.47 -3.01 -13.06
CA LEU A 96 -0.30 -4.16 -12.19
C LEU A 96 -0.38 -5.49 -12.98
N GLU A 97 -1.26 -5.58 -13.98
CA GLU A 97 -1.35 -6.74 -14.87
C GLU A 97 -0.09 -6.90 -15.72
N SER A 98 0.40 -5.81 -16.33
CA SER A 98 1.64 -5.83 -17.11
C SER A 98 2.85 -6.22 -16.26
N LEU A 99 2.91 -5.72 -15.02
CA LEU A 99 3.95 -6.07 -14.07
C LEU A 99 3.87 -7.55 -13.66
N LEU A 100 2.68 -8.09 -13.41
CA LEU A 100 2.50 -9.51 -13.11
C LEU A 100 3.00 -10.38 -14.27
N ASN A 101 2.61 -10.05 -15.50
CA ASN A 101 3.04 -10.78 -16.70
C ASN A 101 4.57 -10.78 -16.84
N GLU A 102 5.23 -9.64 -16.59
CA GLU A 102 6.68 -9.56 -16.65
C GLU A 102 7.34 -10.37 -15.52
N VAL A 103 6.79 -10.37 -14.30
CA VAL A 103 7.29 -11.21 -13.20
C VAL A 103 7.19 -12.71 -13.55
N GLU A 104 6.06 -13.16 -14.08
CA GLU A 104 5.87 -14.56 -14.52
C GLU A 104 6.83 -14.92 -15.66
N ARG A 105 7.05 -13.98 -16.58
CA ARG A 105 8.00 -14.15 -17.69
C ARG A 105 9.44 -14.25 -17.19
N THR A 106 9.90 -13.36 -16.32
CA THR A 106 11.24 -13.39 -15.72
C THR A 106 11.46 -14.67 -14.91
N ALA A 107 10.44 -15.15 -14.19
CA ALA A 107 10.51 -16.44 -13.48
C ALA A 107 10.78 -17.61 -14.44
N GLN A 108 10.15 -17.59 -15.62
CA GLN A 108 10.29 -18.64 -16.63
C GLN A 108 11.59 -18.54 -17.46
N GLU A 109 12.01 -17.33 -17.83
CA GLU A 109 13.15 -17.08 -18.73
C GLU A 109 14.49 -17.16 -17.99
N ASP A 110 14.60 -16.48 -16.84
CA ASP A 110 15.85 -16.38 -16.07
C ASP A 110 16.01 -17.50 -15.02
N ALA A 111 15.06 -18.44 -14.99
CA ALA A 111 14.92 -19.46 -13.95
C ALA A 111 14.95 -18.83 -12.54
N SER A 112 14.35 -17.66 -12.41
CA SER A 112 14.21 -16.96 -11.14
C SER A 112 13.08 -17.57 -10.33
N ASP A 113 13.25 -17.76 -9.02
CA ASP A 113 12.20 -18.30 -8.15
C ASP A 113 11.15 -17.23 -7.77
N LEU A 114 10.88 -16.26 -8.64
CA LEU A 114 9.89 -15.21 -8.40
C LEU A 114 8.47 -15.78 -8.51
N GLU A 115 7.59 -15.38 -7.59
CA GLU A 115 6.18 -15.75 -7.62
C GLU A 115 5.30 -14.50 -7.47
N GLY A 116 4.41 -14.26 -8.42
CA GLY A 116 3.47 -13.14 -8.41
C GLY A 116 2.04 -13.62 -8.13
N GLU A 117 1.35 -12.98 -7.19
CA GLU A 117 -0.06 -13.21 -6.91
C GLU A 117 -0.83 -11.88 -6.91
N TYR A 118 -1.78 -11.73 -7.84
CA TYR A 118 -2.62 -10.54 -7.94
C TYR A 118 -4.05 -10.82 -7.47
N ASN A 119 -4.53 -10.06 -6.47
CA ASN A 119 -5.86 -10.21 -5.92
C ASN A 119 -6.45 -8.87 -5.44
N ALA A 120 -7.64 -8.52 -5.94
CA ALA A 120 -8.44 -7.38 -5.49
C ALA A 120 -7.67 -6.04 -5.42
N GLY A 121 -6.80 -5.77 -6.41
CA GLY A 121 -6.00 -4.54 -6.46
C GLY A 121 -4.73 -4.57 -5.61
N VAL A 122 -4.35 -5.73 -5.07
CA VAL A 122 -3.10 -5.97 -4.36
C VAL A 122 -2.28 -7.02 -5.13
N LEU A 123 -1.07 -6.65 -5.55
CA LEU A 123 -0.10 -7.56 -6.15
C LEU A 123 0.99 -7.89 -5.13
N ASN A 124 1.13 -9.16 -4.80
CA ASN A 124 2.21 -9.68 -3.98
C ASN A 124 3.26 -10.32 -4.89
N ILE A 125 4.52 -9.95 -4.74
CA ILE A 125 5.64 -10.57 -5.44
C ILE A 125 6.58 -11.15 -4.39
N ILE A 126 6.72 -12.47 -4.38
CA ILE A 126 7.62 -13.20 -3.50
C ILE A 126 8.94 -13.37 -4.24
N ALA A 127 10.00 -12.78 -3.70
CA ALA A 127 11.36 -12.91 -4.20
C ALA A 127 12.21 -13.65 -3.16
N PRO A 128 12.50 -14.94 -3.35
CA PRO A 128 13.29 -15.72 -2.41
C PRO A 128 14.65 -15.09 -2.14
N GLY A 129 15.02 -14.99 -0.86
CA GLY A 129 16.25 -14.34 -0.41
C GLY A 129 16.18 -12.82 -0.24
N ILE A 130 15.19 -12.15 -0.84
CA ILE A 130 14.97 -10.71 -0.67
C ILE A 130 13.78 -10.45 0.27
N GLY A 131 12.64 -11.11 0.04
CA GLY A 131 11.41 -10.94 0.80
C GLY A 131 10.19 -10.80 -0.10
N THR A 132 9.09 -10.28 0.47
CA THR A 132 7.84 -10.08 -0.24
C THR A 132 7.61 -8.60 -0.52
N PHE A 133 7.39 -8.28 -1.78
CA PHE A 133 6.99 -6.96 -2.24
C PHE A 133 5.46 -6.93 -2.31
N VAL A 134 4.87 -5.83 -1.85
CA VAL A 134 3.42 -5.64 -1.91
C VAL A 134 3.12 -4.33 -2.62
N LEU A 135 2.44 -4.41 -3.75
CA LEU A 135 1.88 -3.26 -4.45
C LEU A 135 0.37 -3.22 -4.21
N ASN A 136 -0.15 -2.08 -3.81
CA ASN A 136 -1.56 -1.91 -3.48
C ASN A 136 -2.13 -0.67 -4.14
N LYS A 137 -3.22 -0.84 -4.88
CA LYS A 137 -4.02 0.25 -5.41
C LYS A 137 -4.69 1.01 -4.26
N GLN A 138 -4.61 2.33 -4.29
CA GLN A 138 -5.28 3.23 -3.36
C GLN A 138 -6.24 4.16 -4.12
N PRO A 139 -7.45 3.69 -4.50
CA PRO A 139 -8.41 4.47 -5.26
C PRO A 139 -8.78 5.83 -4.65
N PRO A 140 -8.96 5.98 -3.32
CA PRO A 140 -9.29 7.28 -2.74
C PRO A 140 -8.24 8.37 -3.00
N ASN A 141 -6.97 7.96 -3.13
CA ASN A 141 -5.84 8.87 -3.34
C ASN A 141 -5.35 8.87 -4.78
N LYS A 142 -5.84 7.96 -5.63
CA LYS A 142 -5.36 7.73 -7.01
C LYS A 142 -3.86 7.41 -7.06
N GLN A 143 -3.41 6.59 -6.11
CA GLN A 143 -2.01 6.23 -5.92
C GLN A 143 -1.80 4.72 -5.98
N ILE A 144 -0.57 4.32 -6.27
CA ILE A 144 -0.08 2.96 -6.02
C ILE A 144 0.87 3.01 -4.84
N TRP A 145 0.63 2.18 -3.83
CA TRP A 145 1.52 2.06 -2.68
C TRP A 145 2.40 0.82 -2.84
N LEU A 146 3.69 0.98 -2.57
CA LEU A 146 4.67 -0.10 -2.58
C LEU A 146 5.15 -0.32 -1.15
N SER A 147 5.24 -1.58 -0.73
CA SER A 147 6.04 -2.03 0.39
C SER A 147 7.17 -2.91 -0.15
N SER A 148 8.38 -2.35 -0.24
CA SER A 148 9.58 -3.10 -0.61
C SER A 148 10.35 -3.53 0.65
N PRO A 149 10.85 -4.78 0.75
CA PRO A 149 11.78 -5.19 1.80
C PRO A 149 13.14 -4.49 1.72
N ILE A 150 13.49 -3.90 0.57
CA ILE A 150 14.77 -3.21 0.34
C ILE A 150 14.62 -1.72 0.60
N SER A 151 13.69 -1.05 -0.09
CA SER A 151 13.53 0.40 -0.08
C SER A 151 12.43 0.92 0.85
N GLY A 152 11.67 0.02 1.46
CA GLY A 152 10.61 0.35 2.41
C GLY A 152 9.31 0.84 1.74
N PRO A 153 8.45 1.55 2.48
CA PRO A 153 7.18 2.02 1.97
C PRO A 153 7.32 3.25 1.07
N LYS A 154 6.73 3.21 -0.13
CA LYS A 154 6.67 4.31 -1.09
C LYS A 154 5.26 4.48 -1.64
N ARG A 155 4.95 5.70 -2.10
CA ARG A 155 3.65 6.06 -2.68
C ARG A 155 3.89 6.73 -4.02
N TYR A 156 3.24 6.24 -5.05
CA TYR A 156 3.44 6.72 -6.40
C TYR A 156 2.18 7.38 -6.91
N ASP A 157 2.38 8.52 -7.54
CA ASP A 157 1.35 9.30 -8.17
C ASP A 157 1.52 9.25 -9.69
N TRP A 158 0.42 9.37 -10.41
CA TRP A 158 0.44 9.40 -11.86
C TRP A 158 0.93 10.75 -12.39
N ILE A 159 1.89 10.74 -13.30
CA ILE A 159 2.45 11.93 -13.93
C ILE A 159 2.47 11.69 -15.43
N VAL A 160 1.80 12.56 -16.19
CA VAL A 160 1.86 12.56 -17.65
C VAL A 160 3.21 13.14 -18.08
N GLU A 161 3.96 12.37 -18.86
CA GLU A 161 5.14 12.89 -19.56
C GLU A 161 4.64 13.68 -20.77
N SER A 162 4.36 14.97 -20.57
CA SER A 162 4.11 15.85 -21.70
C SER A 162 5.42 16.02 -22.46
N GLU A 163 5.53 15.42 -23.64
CA GLU A 163 6.64 15.71 -24.56
C GLU A 163 6.70 17.23 -24.79
N GLY A 164 7.77 17.84 -24.27
CA GLY A 164 8.04 19.24 -24.53
C GLY A 164 8.16 19.46 -26.04
N GLN A 165 7.19 20.17 -26.61
CA GLN A 165 7.36 20.95 -27.83
C GLN A 165 7.69 20.14 -29.11
N ASN A 166 6.67 19.53 -29.71
CA ASN A 166 6.52 19.60 -31.16
C ASN A 166 5.04 19.48 -31.54
N GLU A 167 4.37 20.63 -31.63
CA GLU A 167 3.08 20.74 -32.31
C GLU A 167 3.23 20.26 -33.76
N LYS A 168 2.91 19.00 -34.02
CA LYS A 168 2.43 18.57 -35.32
C LYS A 168 1.07 17.94 -35.12
N GLN A 169 0.08 18.77 -35.41
CA GLN A 169 -1.35 18.46 -35.41
C GLN A 169 -1.62 17.09 -36.04
N GLY A 170 -2.35 16.22 -35.32
CA GLY A 170 -3.16 15.19 -35.96
C GLY A 170 -3.00 13.74 -35.51
N THR A 171 -2.16 13.39 -34.53
CA THR A 171 -1.95 11.97 -34.16
C THR A 171 -2.40 11.68 -32.73
N ARG A 172 -3.44 10.85 -32.64
CA ARG A 172 -3.91 9.97 -31.56
C ARG A 172 -3.34 10.23 -30.17
N THR A 173 -4.22 10.48 -29.19
CA THR A 173 -3.94 10.58 -27.74
C THR A 173 -3.20 9.35 -27.22
N THR A 174 -1.87 9.31 -27.37
CA THR A 174 -1.02 8.33 -26.68
C THR A 174 -0.89 8.80 -25.25
N VAL A 175 -1.35 7.98 -24.30
CA VAL A 175 -1.23 8.26 -22.88
C VAL A 175 0.18 7.88 -22.44
N THR A 176 1.15 8.78 -22.60
CA THR A 176 2.50 8.63 -22.03
C THR A 176 2.50 9.17 -20.61
N GLY A 177 2.36 8.29 -19.63
CA GLY A 177 2.48 8.66 -18.23
C GLY A 177 3.12 7.57 -17.39
N GLN A 178 3.60 7.99 -16.22
CA GLN A 178 4.43 7.18 -15.35
C GLN A 178 4.01 7.34 -13.88
N TRP A 179 4.24 6.28 -13.12
CA TRP A 179 4.06 6.27 -11.66
C TRP A 179 5.35 6.74 -10.99
N VAL A 180 5.30 7.91 -10.36
CA VAL A 180 6.49 8.60 -9.81
C VAL A 180 6.27 8.93 -8.34
N TYR A 181 7.30 8.73 -7.53
CA TYR A 181 7.30 9.11 -6.13
C TYR A 181 7.70 10.59 -5.98
N LEU A 182 6.73 11.45 -5.67
CA LEU A 182 6.93 12.90 -5.61
C LEU A 182 7.96 13.37 -4.58
N ARG A 183 8.36 12.53 -3.62
CA ARG A 183 9.34 12.92 -2.59
C ARG A 183 10.77 12.97 -3.12
N ASP A 184 11.15 12.01 -3.96
CA ASP A 184 12.52 11.85 -4.46
C ASP A 184 12.59 11.83 -6.00
N GLY A 185 11.45 11.85 -6.69
CA GLY A 185 11.34 11.80 -8.15
C GLY A 185 11.60 10.42 -8.74
N SER A 186 11.72 9.36 -7.92
CA SER A 186 11.96 8.00 -8.41
C SER A 186 10.74 7.43 -9.12
N ASN A 187 10.98 6.75 -10.23
CA ASN A 187 9.97 6.05 -11.01
C ASN A 187 9.74 4.62 -10.44
N LEU A 188 8.48 4.17 -10.39
CA LEU A 188 8.11 2.84 -9.89
C LEU A 188 8.72 1.71 -10.75
N THR A 189 8.59 1.82 -12.07
CA THR A 189 9.13 0.85 -13.04
C THR A 189 10.64 0.73 -12.92
N ASP A 190 11.35 1.87 -12.86
CA ASP A 190 12.81 1.87 -12.71
C ASP A 190 13.25 1.20 -11.40
N LEU A 191 12.53 1.47 -10.30
CA LEU A 191 12.80 0.85 -9.01
C LEU A 191 12.58 -0.66 -9.06
N LEU A 192 11.46 -1.13 -9.59
CA LEU A 192 11.14 -2.56 -9.67
C LEU A 192 12.10 -3.31 -10.60
N ASN A 193 12.44 -2.74 -11.76
CA ASN A 193 13.45 -3.31 -12.65
C ASN A 193 14.79 -3.48 -11.93
N SER A 194 15.19 -2.50 -11.10
CA SER A 194 16.45 -2.57 -10.36
C SER A 194 16.44 -3.54 -9.16
N GLU A 195 15.31 -3.64 -8.44
CA GLU A 195 15.19 -4.43 -7.21
C GLU A 195 14.84 -5.91 -7.49
N LEU A 196 14.07 -6.18 -8.54
CA LEU A 196 13.60 -7.51 -8.91
C LEU A 196 14.27 -8.06 -10.18
N GLY A 197 15.08 -7.26 -10.87
CA GLY A 197 15.75 -7.68 -12.11
C GLY A 197 14.80 -7.78 -13.31
N LEU A 198 13.67 -7.07 -13.29
CA LEU A 198 12.68 -7.08 -14.37
C LEU A 198 13.14 -6.24 -15.57
N ASN A 199 12.56 -6.52 -16.75
CA ASN A 199 12.82 -5.77 -17.98
C ASN A 199 11.53 -5.10 -18.51
N LEU A 200 10.84 -4.38 -17.62
CA LEU A 200 9.62 -3.67 -17.98
C LEU A 200 9.93 -2.37 -18.72
N SER A 201 9.29 -2.16 -19.87
CA SER A 201 9.38 -0.91 -20.64
C SER A 201 8.87 0.29 -19.84
N LYS A 202 9.45 1.47 -20.05
CA LYS A 202 8.95 2.72 -19.43
C LYS A 202 7.59 3.14 -19.98
N ASP A 203 7.36 2.82 -21.25
CA ASP A 203 6.16 3.17 -21.97
C ASP A 203 5.23 1.96 -22.04
N ILE A 204 4.64 1.63 -20.89
CA ILE A 204 3.75 0.46 -20.75
C ILE A 204 2.45 0.69 -21.51
N TYR A 205 2.08 1.95 -21.74
CA TYR A 205 0.75 2.34 -22.22
C TYR A 205 0.68 2.62 -23.73
N SER A 206 1.79 2.47 -24.47
CA SER A 206 1.81 2.74 -25.91
C SER A 206 1.39 1.57 -26.80
N GLU A 207 1.33 0.36 -26.27
CA GLU A 207 1.11 -0.85 -27.06
C GLU A 207 -0.37 -1.16 -27.36
N GLU A 208 -1.33 -0.55 -26.66
CA GLU A 208 -2.75 -0.80 -26.90
C GLU A 208 -3.37 0.27 -27.79
N LEU A 209 -3.34 0.06 -29.12
CA LEU A 209 -4.44 0.41 -30.02
C LEU A 209 -4.15 -0.20 -31.40
N TYR A 210 -4.44 -1.50 -31.56
CA TYR A 210 -4.60 -2.17 -32.85
C TYR A 210 -6.07 -2.29 -33.23
#